data_AF-A0A7U5PGD3-F1
#
_entry.id   AF-A0A7U5PGD3-F1
#
_cell.length_a   1.000
_cell.length_b   1.000
_cell.length_c   1.000
_cell.angle_alpha   90.00
_cell.angle_beta   90.00
_cell.angle_gamma   90.00
#
_symmetry.space_group_name_H-M   'P 1'
#
loop_
_entity.id
_entity.type
_entity.pdbx_description
1 polymer ?
#
loop_
_entity_poly.entity_id
_entity_poly.type
_entity_poly.pdbx_seq_one_letter_code
_entity_poly.pdbx_strand_id
1 'polypeptide(L)'
;MASIGTDQSNRKLPFREFTVEWRVKANINRNNACRHFNANPHDEQTGNANREVILFCANRIAEMKSIQRPFKAADSNRRFETFTEDEREIIIEALNFIIRLTKPFPDYFSLGERVISI
;
A
#
# COMPACT_ATOMS: atom_id res chain seq x y z
N MET A 1 -27.72 -35.28 7.62
CA MET A 1 -27.53 -33.94 7.05
C MET A 1 -26.69 -33.14 8.03
N ALA A 2 -25.41 -32.96 7.73
CA ALA A 2 -24.47 -32.30 8.65
C ALA A 2 -24.69 -30.78 8.63
N SER A 3 -24.97 -30.22 9.79
CA SER A 3 -25.02 -28.79 10.03
C SER A 3 -23.66 -28.18 9.72
N ILE A 4 -23.60 -27.31 8.72
CA ILE A 4 -22.47 -26.41 8.52
C ILE A 4 -22.52 -25.40 9.67
N GLY A 5 -21.95 -25.78 10.81
CA GLY A 5 -21.61 -24.86 11.88
C GLY A 5 -20.43 -24.03 11.41
N THR A 6 -20.68 -22.98 10.62
CA THR A 6 -19.72 -21.88 10.54
C THR A 6 -19.73 -21.20 11.88
N ASP A 7 -18.79 -21.59 12.73
CA ASP A 7 -18.40 -20.84 13.91
C ASP A 7 -17.82 -19.51 13.43
N GLN A 8 -18.70 -18.57 13.08
CA GLN A 8 -18.35 -17.17 12.90
C GLN A 8 -18.11 -16.61 14.30
N SER A 9 -16.97 -16.96 14.89
CA SER A 9 -16.48 -16.22 16.04
C SER A 9 -16.38 -14.76 15.59
N ASN A 10 -17.28 -13.90 16.06
CA ASN A 10 -17.25 -12.46 15.85
C ASN A 10 -16.05 -11.89 16.62
N ARG A 11 -14.83 -12.24 16.20
CA ARG A 11 -13.61 -11.77 16.80
C ARG A 11 -13.36 -10.36 16.31
N LYS A 12 -13.15 -9.44 17.26
CA LYS A 12 -12.76 -8.07 16.96
C LYS A 12 -11.31 -8.07 16.51
N LEU A 13 -11.05 -7.48 15.34
CA LEU A 13 -9.71 -7.30 14.78
C LEU A 13 -9.40 -5.81 14.72
N PRO A 14 -8.15 -5.40 15.01
CA PRO A 14 -7.65 -4.10 14.57
C PRO A 14 -7.86 -3.96 13.05
N PHE A 15 -8.23 -2.76 12.59
CA PHE A 15 -8.47 -2.51 11.17
C PHE A 15 -7.29 -2.94 10.28
N ARG A 16 -6.08 -2.76 10.81
CA ARG A 16 -4.80 -3.17 10.21
C ARG A 16 -4.75 -4.67 9.87
N GLU A 17 -5.26 -5.52 10.76
CA GLU A 17 -5.28 -6.98 10.60
C GLU A 17 -6.49 -7.43 9.78
N PHE A 18 -7.64 -6.77 10.00
CA PHE A 18 -8.87 -6.99 9.25
C PHE A 18 -8.64 -6.84 7.73
N THR A 19 -7.96 -5.78 7.30
CA THR A 19 -7.70 -5.52 5.87
C THR A 19 -6.84 -6.61 5.22
N VAL A 20 -5.86 -7.16 5.94
CA VAL A 20 -5.03 -8.28 5.48
C VAL A 20 -5.88 -9.54 5.35
N GLU A 21 -6.60 -9.90 6.40
CA GLU A 21 -7.44 -11.10 6.39
C GLU A 21 -8.55 -11.04 5.35
N TRP A 22 -9.20 -9.89 5.20
CA TRP A 22 -10.22 -9.69 4.19
C TRP A 22 -9.66 -9.88 2.79
N ARG A 23 -8.47 -9.33 2.49
CA ARG A 23 -7.81 -9.48 1.20
C ARG A 23 -7.49 -10.95 0.89
N VAL A 24 -6.99 -11.68 1.88
CA VAL A 24 -6.69 -13.12 1.78
C VAL A 24 -7.97 -13.91 1.53
N LYS A 25 -9.03 -13.68 2.32
CA LYS A 25 -10.34 -14.35 2.16
C LYS A 25 -11.00 -14.05 0.81
N ALA A 26 -10.85 -12.82 0.31
CA ALA A 26 -11.34 -12.42 -1.00
C ALA A 26 -10.50 -12.98 -2.17
N ASN A 27 -9.42 -13.74 -1.88
CA ASN A 27 -8.50 -14.33 -2.86
C ASN A 27 -7.92 -13.29 -3.83
N ILE A 28 -7.60 -12.09 -3.31
CA ILE A 28 -7.04 -11.00 -4.09
C ILE A 28 -5.52 -11.17 -4.14
N ASN A 29 -5.05 -11.87 -5.16
CA ASN A 29 -3.62 -12.21 -5.33
C ASN A 29 -2.80 -11.11 -6.02
N ARG A 30 -3.45 -10.04 -6.50
CA ARG A 30 -2.75 -8.91 -7.13
C ARG A 30 -2.40 -7.88 -6.06
N ASN A 31 -1.16 -7.38 -6.06
CA ASN A 31 -0.73 -6.26 -5.24
C ASN A 31 -0.69 -5.00 -6.12
N ASN A 32 -1.79 -4.26 -6.13
CA ASN A 32 -1.97 -3.10 -7.00
C ASN A 32 -1.05 -1.95 -6.58
N ALA A 33 -0.86 -1.70 -5.28
CA ALA A 33 0.07 -0.70 -4.76
C ALA A 33 1.50 -0.97 -5.24
N CYS A 34 1.97 -2.22 -5.13
CA CYS A 34 3.26 -2.65 -5.65
C CYS A 34 3.39 -2.39 -7.16
N ARG A 35 2.36 -2.77 -7.93
CA ARG A 35 2.34 -2.55 -9.39
C ARG A 35 2.39 -1.07 -9.76
N HIS A 36 1.62 -0.22 -9.05
CA HIS A 36 1.56 1.21 -9.36
C HIS A 36 2.82 1.94 -8.92
N PHE A 37 3.38 1.63 -7.75
CA PHE A 37 4.63 2.22 -7.28
C PHE A 37 5.80 1.88 -8.23
N ASN A 38 5.87 0.63 -8.69
CA ASN A 38 6.91 0.17 -9.61
C ASN A 38 6.65 0.54 -11.08
N ALA A 39 5.54 1.23 -11.41
CA ALA A 39 5.20 1.54 -12.79
C ALA A 39 6.17 2.58 -13.40
N ASN A 40 6.64 2.30 -14.61
CA ASN A 40 7.46 3.22 -15.43
C ASN A 40 6.69 3.53 -16.72
N PRO A 41 5.86 4.58 -16.76
CA PRO A 41 4.92 4.82 -17.87
C PRO A 41 5.59 5.19 -19.19
N HIS A 42 6.83 5.71 -19.17
CA HIS A 42 7.57 6.13 -20.36
C HIS A 42 9.00 5.61 -20.37
N ASP A 43 9.75 5.89 -19.30
CA ASP A 43 11.13 5.42 -19.11
C ASP A 43 11.47 5.35 -17.61
N GLU A 44 12.68 4.88 -17.30
CA GLU A 44 13.17 4.73 -15.93
C GLU A 44 13.32 6.07 -15.19
N GLN A 45 13.74 7.12 -15.89
CA GLN A 45 13.93 8.45 -15.30
C GLN A 45 12.60 9.05 -14.86
N THR A 46 11.58 8.97 -15.72
CA THR A 46 10.20 9.38 -15.43
C THR A 46 9.60 8.51 -14.32
N GLY A 47 9.89 7.21 -14.31
CA GLY A 47 9.51 6.30 -13.24
C GLY A 47 10.09 6.69 -11.87
N ASN A 48 11.39 7.02 -11.84
CA ASN A 48 12.07 7.47 -10.62
C ASN A 48 11.50 8.80 -10.13
N ALA A 49 11.25 9.75 -11.02
CA ALA A 49 10.61 11.03 -10.66
C ALA A 49 9.22 10.83 -10.07
N ASN A 50 8.40 9.94 -10.65
CA ASN A 50 7.09 9.60 -10.10
C ASN A 50 7.20 8.98 -8.69
N ARG A 51 8.14 8.04 -8.50
CA ARG A 51 8.41 7.46 -7.17
C ARG A 51 8.89 8.50 -6.18
N GLU A 52 9.72 9.45 -6.59
CA GLU A 52 10.18 10.55 -5.73
C GLU A 52 9.01 11.41 -5.24
N VAL A 53 8.03 11.73 -6.11
CA VAL A 53 6.80 12.43 -5.71
C VAL A 53 6.00 11.61 -4.69
N ILE A 54 5.83 10.31 -4.92
CA ILE A 54 5.12 9.42 -3.98
C ILE A 54 5.82 9.41 -2.62
N LEU A 55 7.15 9.24 -2.59
CA LEU A 55 7.96 9.19 -1.38
C LEU A 55 7.98 10.55 -0.64
N PHE A 56 7.94 11.66 -1.38
CA PHE A 56 7.77 12.99 -0.80
C PHE A 56 6.42 13.11 -0.08
N CYS A 57 5.32 12.70 -0.71
CA CYS A 57 4.01 12.66 -0.07
C CYS A 57 3.99 11.71 1.15
N ALA A 58 4.66 10.56 1.05
CA ALA A 58 4.79 9.60 2.12
C ALA A 58 5.51 10.20 3.34
N ASN A 59 6.59 10.96 3.13
CA ASN A 59 7.26 11.71 4.19
C ASN A 59 6.34 12.75 4.85
N ARG A 60 5.49 13.44 4.09
CA ARG A 60 4.50 14.38 4.65
C ARG A 60 3.47 13.68 5.52
N ILE A 61 2.99 12.50 5.11
CA ILE A 61 2.06 11.69 5.91
C ILE A 61 2.75 11.19 7.18
N ALA A 62 4.02 10.76 7.09
CA ALA A 62 4.81 10.36 8.25
C ALA A 62 4.95 11.51 9.26
N GLU A 63 5.24 12.74 8.80
CA GLU A 63 5.29 13.93 9.66
C GLU A 63 3.97 14.18 10.38
N MET A 64 2.82 14.07 9.69
CA MET A 64 1.49 14.23 10.30
C MET A 64 1.21 13.18 11.40
N LYS A 65 1.85 12.01 11.31
CA LYS A 65 1.78 10.93 12.30
C LYS A 65 2.90 11.02 13.36
N SER A 66 3.70 12.09 13.37
CA SER A 66 4.87 12.25 14.25
C SER A 66 5.93 11.15 14.07
N ILE A 67 6.02 10.57 12.88
CA ILE A 67 7.04 9.61 12.48
C ILE A 67 8.19 10.37 11.81
N GLN A 68 9.44 10.08 12.19
CA GLN A 68 10.61 10.66 11.54
C GLN A 68 10.64 10.28 10.06
N ARG A 69 10.87 11.25 9.16
CA ARG A 69 10.92 11.08 7.70
C ARG A 69 11.66 9.79 7.29
N PRO A 70 10.95 8.73 6.88
CA PRO A 70 11.59 7.44 6.63
C PRO A 70 12.27 7.36 5.25
N PHE A 71 11.89 8.21 4.29
CA PHE A 71 12.34 8.11 2.91
C PHE A 71 13.31 9.23 2.51
N LYS A 72 14.31 8.88 1.69
CA LYS A 72 15.26 9.78 1.04
C LYS A 72 15.02 9.80 -0.47
N ALA A 73 15.50 10.83 -1.17
CA ALA A 73 15.38 10.92 -2.64
C ALA A 73 15.99 9.70 -3.36
N ALA A 74 17.09 9.16 -2.84
CA ALA A 74 17.74 7.97 -3.39
C ALA A 74 16.88 6.69 -3.32
N ASP A 75 15.87 6.65 -2.44
CA ASP A 75 14.95 5.53 -2.33
C ASP A 75 13.99 5.43 -3.53
N SER A 76 13.93 6.44 -4.40
CA SER A 76 13.18 6.39 -5.67
C SER A 76 13.67 5.28 -6.61
N ASN A 77 14.92 4.84 -6.48
CA ASN A 77 15.48 3.72 -7.25
C ASN A 77 15.11 2.35 -6.66
N ARG A 78 14.55 2.31 -5.45
CA ARG A 78 14.16 1.06 -4.79
C ARG A 78 12.80 0.61 -5.30
N ARG A 79 12.61 -0.70 -5.34
CA ARG A 79 11.32 -1.31 -5.64
C ARG A 79 10.45 -1.44 -4.40
N PHE A 80 9.13 -1.39 -4.58
CA PHE A 80 8.13 -1.47 -3.50
C PHE A 80 8.38 -2.64 -2.53
N GLU A 81 8.76 -3.79 -3.07
CA GLU A 81 8.96 -5.04 -2.34
C GLU A 81 10.15 -5.01 -1.38
N THR A 82 11.08 -4.05 -1.57
CA THR A 82 12.30 -3.91 -0.75
C THR A 82 12.10 -3.01 0.47
N PHE A 83 10.93 -2.39 0.60
CA PHE A 83 10.58 -1.61 1.77
C PHE A 83 10.01 -2.51 2.87
N THR A 84 10.20 -2.09 4.12
CA THR A 84 9.58 -2.75 5.28
C THR A 84 8.06 -2.69 5.19
N GLU A 85 7.37 -3.51 5.99
CA GLU A 85 5.89 -3.48 6.01
C GLU A 85 5.34 -2.10 6.40
N ASP A 86 5.94 -1.45 7.39
CA ASP A 86 5.47 -0.14 7.86
C ASP A 86 5.76 0.97 6.84
N GLU A 87 6.92 0.94 6.18
CA GLU A 87 7.21 1.84 5.06
C GLU A 87 6.22 1.66 3.91
N ARG A 88 5.90 0.40 3.55
CA ARG A 88 4.90 0.10 2.51
C ARG A 88 3.51 0.62 2.88
N GLU A 89 3.12 0.56 4.15
CA GLU A 89 1.87 1.14 4.62
C GLU A 89 1.82 2.66 4.37
N ILE A 90 2.88 3.38 4.70
CA ILE A 90 2.97 4.83 4.47
C ILE A 90 2.96 5.15 2.97
N ILE A 91 3.64 4.34 2.15
CA ILE A 91 3.61 4.48 0.68
C ILE A 91 2.17 4.28 0.14
N ILE A 92 1.44 3.28 0.64
CA ILE A 92 0.04 3.04 0.25
C ILE A 92 -0.85 4.23 0.62
N GLU A 93 -0.65 4.82 1.79
CA GLU A 93 -1.38 6.02 2.19
C GLU A 93 -1.06 7.22 1.29
N ALA A 94 0.20 7.38 0.88
CA ALA A 94 0.62 8.41 -0.07
C ALA A 94 -0.02 8.22 -1.45
N LEU A 95 -0.03 6.98 -1.95
CA LEU A 95 -0.72 6.63 -3.20
C LEU A 95 -2.22 6.95 -3.13
N ASN A 96 -2.87 6.59 -2.02
CA ASN A 96 -4.27 6.91 -1.78
C ASN A 96 -4.54 8.41 -1.68
N PHE A 97 -3.61 9.17 -1.12
CA PHE A 97 -3.68 10.63 -1.09
C PHE A 97 -3.58 11.22 -2.50
N ILE A 98 -2.62 10.76 -3.31
CA ILE A 98 -2.41 11.26 -4.69
C ILE A 98 -3.63 10.95 -5.57
N ILE A 99 -4.20 9.75 -5.46
CA ILE A 99 -5.42 9.37 -6.20
C ILE A 99 -6.55 10.39 -5.97
N ARG A 100 -6.74 10.85 -4.73
CA ARG A 100 -7.79 11.84 -4.42
C ARG A 100 -7.57 13.18 -5.12
N LEU A 101 -6.34 13.49 -5.50
CA LEU A 101 -5.98 14.73 -6.20
C LEU A 101 -6.10 14.60 -7.72
N THR A 102 -6.05 13.39 -8.27
CA THR A 102 -6.02 13.15 -9.73
C THR A 102 -7.27 12.40 -10.20
N LYS A 103 -8.08 13.05 -11.04
CA LYS A 103 -9.45 12.62 -11.39
C LYS A 103 -9.66 11.31 -12.20
N PRO A 104 -8.65 10.55 -12.72
CA PRO A 104 -8.97 9.25 -13.34
C PRO A 104 -8.11 8.04 -12.90
N PHE A 105 -7.76 7.90 -11.61
CA PHE A 105 -7.05 6.71 -11.08
C PHE A 105 -7.92 5.96 -10.02
N PRO A 106 -7.67 4.65 -9.76
CA PRO A 106 -8.65 3.70 -9.22
C PRO A 106 -9.11 4.04 -7.79
N ASP A 107 -10.27 3.49 -7.38
CA ASP A 107 -11.01 3.91 -6.18
C ASP A 107 -10.15 4.03 -4.90
N TYR A 108 -9.28 3.06 -4.61
CA TYR A 108 -8.49 2.99 -3.38
C TYR A 108 -7.50 1.80 -3.40
N PHE A 109 -6.29 1.95 -2.85
CA PHE A 109 -5.37 0.86 -2.52
C PHE A 109 -5.60 0.37 -1.09
N SER A 110 -5.81 -0.94 -0.91
CA SER A 110 -6.01 -1.52 0.42
C SER A 110 -4.72 -1.49 1.24
N LEU A 111 -4.82 -1.16 2.53
CA LEU A 111 -3.69 -1.28 3.48
C LEU A 111 -3.17 -2.72 3.58
N GLY A 112 -4.01 -3.72 3.29
CA GLY A 112 -3.60 -5.12 3.20
C GLY A 112 -2.58 -5.40 2.09
N GLU A 113 -2.34 -4.45 1.17
CA GLU A 113 -1.30 -4.52 0.14
C GLU A 113 0.12 -4.28 0.68
N ARG A 114 0.26 -3.83 1.94
CA ARG A 114 1.58 -3.76 2.58
C ARG A 114 2.18 -5.14 2.83
N VAL A 115 1.36 -6.18 2.94
CA VAL A 115 1.81 -7.56 3.06
C VAL A 115 2.01 -8.13 1.66
N ILE A 116 3.23 -8.60 1.39
CA ILE A 116 3.56 -9.36 0.18
C ILE A 116 3.47 -10.83 0.57
N SER A 117 2.35 -11.45 0.25
CA SER A 117 2.24 -12.91 0.24
C SER A 117 3.08 -13.44 -0.92
N ILE A 118 4.13 -14.18 -0.59
CA ILE A 118 4.88 -15.01 -1.54
C ILE A 118 4.03 -16.25 -1.85
#